data_AF-A0A660ZZ84-F1
#
_entry.id   AF-A0A660ZZ84-F1
#
_cell.length_a   1.000
_cell.length_b   1.000
_cell.length_c   1.000
_cell.angle_alpha   90.00
_cell.angle_beta   90.00
_cell.angle_gamma   90.00
#
_symmetry.space_group_name_H-M   'P 1'
#
loop_
_entity.id
_entity.type
_entity.pdbx_description
1 polymer ?
#
loop_
_entity_poly.entity_id
_entity_poly.type
_entity_poly.pdbx_seq_one_letter_code
_entity_poly.pdbx_strand_id
1 'polypeptide(L)'
;MLHFLLLLLAIQIPTESPSSRTIEYEELWRTDPYSDEYLMGNVMAATTDDEGNSYLLDAQLQEVFKFDADGNYVDTVARKGEGPGELDQTWSIAYWSPGAIILPRVFPPQVIRIALDGTPLEELHVYRDPADDAKASVSTITPVGDFAVVMGSMFQFGSDGSKMVMWLGVIDRNGSVVHEFGDMERELPSDPLKQVVDEQAEFWEWNRWAASDAGHVFRAPDREKWLIERYDLDGNLTGTFSRDIKARERTEAEFEDMKGGRTFVFNGQKADISYKLLDTEAPLRGLVILNGQLWVIHNQAEGELPDGVWRRASVLSFDGELIEDVDLKVPHDPELDTVQLLDDGRVMVVENGVAAQRSQFAAFTDDSDNPDDEDLSDAEPAEVVIYAPRP
;
A
#
# COMPACT_ATOMS: atom_id res chain seq x y z
N MET A 1 -14.87 -38.29 18.12
CA MET A 1 -14.25 -37.23 17.30
C MET A 1 -14.68 -35.92 17.94
N LEU A 2 -13.80 -35.35 18.77
CA LEU A 2 -14.09 -34.19 19.61
C LEU A 2 -14.17 -32.97 18.68
N HIS A 3 -15.34 -32.38 18.51
CA HIS A 3 -15.46 -31.06 17.89
C HIS A 3 -14.90 -30.05 18.91
N PHE A 4 -13.66 -29.60 18.69
CA PHE A 4 -13.17 -28.41 19.37
C PHE A 4 -13.96 -27.24 18.81
N LEU A 5 -14.90 -26.73 19.61
CA LEU A 5 -15.52 -25.44 19.37
C LEU A 5 -14.40 -24.41 19.56
N LEU A 6 -13.81 -23.90 18.48
CA LEU A 6 -12.93 -22.73 18.55
C LEU A 6 -13.80 -21.59 19.10
N LEU A 7 -13.55 -21.19 20.34
CA LEU A 7 -14.21 -20.04 20.92
C LEU A 7 -13.68 -18.81 20.19
N LEU A 8 -14.51 -18.15 19.39
CA LEU A 8 -14.16 -16.88 18.79
C LEU A 8 -13.86 -15.88 19.92
N LEU A 9 -12.62 -15.40 19.98
CA LEU A 9 -12.18 -14.49 21.03
C LEU A 9 -12.49 -13.05 20.60
N ALA A 10 -13.54 -12.47 21.18
CA ALA A 10 -13.83 -11.04 21.07
C ALA A 10 -13.17 -10.30 22.23
N ILE A 11 -12.23 -9.41 21.94
CA ILE A 11 -11.44 -8.67 22.93
C ILE A 11 -11.77 -7.18 22.82
N GLN A 12 -12.26 -6.62 23.93
CA GLN A 12 -12.33 -5.19 24.09
C GLN A 12 -10.99 -4.67 24.61
N ILE A 13 -10.30 -3.93 23.77
CA ILE A 13 -9.02 -3.31 24.08
C ILE A 13 -9.26 -1.97 24.79
N PRO A 14 -8.46 -1.63 25.83
CA PRO A 14 -8.56 -0.32 26.48
C PRO A 14 -8.37 0.85 25.50
N THR A 15 -9.10 1.94 25.74
CA THR A 15 -8.92 3.17 24.95
C THR A 15 -7.61 3.87 25.33
N GLU A 16 -7.30 3.96 26.62
CA GLU A 16 -6.03 4.52 27.10
C GLU A 16 -4.92 3.48 27.01
N SER A 17 -3.79 3.89 26.42
CA SER A 17 -2.61 3.05 26.34
C SER A 17 -1.90 2.96 27.70
N PRO A 18 -1.40 1.78 28.11
CA PRO A 18 -0.71 1.63 29.39
C PRO A 18 0.63 2.36 29.43
N SER A 19 1.23 2.64 28.27
CA SER A 19 2.45 3.42 28.14
C SER A 19 2.53 4.07 26.76
N SER A 20 3.39 5.07 26.61
CA SER A 20 3.70 5.66 25.32
C SER A 20 5.18 5.96 25.18
N ARG A 21 5.65 5.96 23.93
CA ARG A 21 7.01 6.40 23.58
C ARG A 21 7.03 7.12 22.25
N THR A 22 8.11 7.86 22.03
CA THR A 22 8.44 8.46 20.73
C THR A 22 9.64 7.74 20.15
N ILE A 23 9.53 7.26 18.92
CA ILE A 23 10.66 6.82 18.11
C ILE A 23 11.10 8.01 17.28
N GLU A 24 12.29 8.50 17.57
CA GLU A 24 12.95 9.48 16.71
C GLU A 24 13.74 8.75 15.63
N TYR A 25 13.62 9.24 14.40
CA TYR A 25 14.36 8.70 13.27
C TYR A 25 15.61 9.54 13.00
N GLU A 26 16.69 8.87 12.63
CA GLU A 26 17.91 9.51 12.14
C GLU A 26 18.25 9.04 10.73
N GLU A 27 18.80 9.96 9.94
CA GLU A 27 19.21 9.66 8.57
C GLU A 27 20.29 8.58 8.60
N LEU A 28 20.05 7.51 7.85
CA LEU A 28 21.01 6.45 7.62
C LEU A 28 21.86 6.77 6.39
N TRP A 29 21.21 7.14 5.28
CA TRP A 29 21.84 7.58 4.04
C TRP A 29 20.82 8.29 3.14
N ARG A 30 21.32 8.98 2.12
CA ARG A 30 20.53 9.66 1.09
C ARG A 30 21.15 9.45 -0.29
N THR A 31 20.33 9.49 -1.33
CA THR A 31 20.79 9.43 -2.72
C THR A 31 21.35 10.78 -3.18
N ASP A 32 22.24 10.77 -4.17
CA ASP A 32 22.65 12.00 -4.88
C ASP A 32 21.74 12.20 -6.10
N PRO A 33 20.89 13.24 -6.13
CA PRO A 33 19.99 13.50 -7.27
C PRO A 33 20.74 13.81 -8.58
N TYR A 34 22.05 14.10 -8.51
CA TYR A 34 22.89 14.40 -9.67
C TYR A 34 23.98 13.34 -9.90
N SER A 35 23.77 12.12 -9.41
CA SER A 35 24.66 10.99 -9.64
C SER A 35 24.90 10.72 -11.14
N ASP A 36 26.13 10.32 -11.49
CA ASP A 36 26.46 9.84 -12.84
C ASP A 36 26.06 8.35 -13.05
N GLU A 37 25.70 7.63 -11.98
CA GLU A 37 25.42 6.18 -11.99
C GLU A 37 23.93 5.86 -12.07
N TYR A 38 23.08 6.77 -11.58
CA TYR A 38 21.63 6.63 -11.55
C TYR A 38 20.97 8.01 -11.60
N LEU A 39 19.73 8.06 -12.07
CA LEU A 39 18.89 9.26 -12.04
C LEU A 39 17.49 8.83 -11.63
N MET A 40 16.95 9.43 -10.59
CA MET A 40 15.61 9.10 -10.09
C MET A 40 14.62 10.19 -10.50
N GLY A 41 13.47 9.75 -11.00
CA GLY A 41 12.30 10.56 -11.30
C GLY A 41 11.31 10.54 -10.14
N ASN A 42 10.47 9.50 -10.06
CA ASN A 42 9.45 9.39 -9.01
C ASN A 42 9.50 8.03 -8.30
N VAL A 43 10.22 7.99 -7.18
CA VAL A 43 10.29 6.80 -6.32
C VAL A 43 9.00 6.69 -5.51
N MET A 44 8.22 5.63 -5.74
CA MET A 44 6.91 5.45 -5.12
C MET A 44 6.87 4.35 -4.05
N ALA A 45 7.77 3.38 -4.14
CA ALA A 45 7.79 2.24 -3.24
C ALA A 45 9.20 1.72 -3.03
N ALA A 46 9.46 1.16 -1.86
CA ALA A 46 10.68 0.45 -1.58
C ALA A 46 10.42 -0.83 -0.77
N THR A 47 11.36 -1.78 -0.89
CA THR A 47 11.44 -2.96 -0.03
C THR A 47 12.89 -3.24 0.35
N THR A 48 13.09 -4.14 1.30
CA THR A 48 14.41 -4.44 1.85
C THR A 48 14.61 -5.95 1.93
N ASP A 49 15.81 -6.42 1.64
CA ASP A 49 16.13 -7.86 1.72
C ASP A 49 16.71 -8.24 3.09
N ASP A 50 16.93 -9.54 3.29
CA ASP A 50 17.47 -10.10 4.55
C ASP A 50 18.89 -9.59 4.89
N GLU A 51 19.61 -8.99 3.93
CA GLU A 51 20.94 -8.40 4.13
C GLU A 51 20.88 -6.89 4.43
N GLY A 52 19.68 -6.30 4.43
CA GLY A 52 19.45 -4.88 4.67
C GLY A 52 19.61 -4.01 3.42
N ASN A 53 19.83 -4.60 2.24
CA ASN A 53 19.88 -3.85 0.99
C ASN A 53 18.50 -3.26 0.69
N SER A 54 18.47 -2.10 0.03
CA SER A 54 17.23 -1.40 -0.35
C SER A 54 17.00 -1.47 -1.84
N TYR A 55 15.75 -1.75 -2.23
CA TYR A 55 15.29 -1.77 -3.61
C TYR A 55 14.26 -0.67 -3.79
N LEU A 56 14.61 0.36 -4.53
CA LEU A 56 13.78 1.55 -4.76
C LEU A 56 13.11 1.44 -6.13
N LEU A 57 11.77 1.39 -6.15
CA LEU A 57 10.98 1.37 -7.37
C LEU A 57 10.68 2.81 -7.81
N ASP A 58 11.28 3.19 -8.93
CA ASP A 58 10.92 4.40 -9.64
C ASP A 58 9.75 4.11 -10.58
N ALA A 59 8.58 4.63 -10.23
CA ALA A 59 7.36 4.39 -10.98
C ALA A 59 7.27 5.24 -12.25
N GLN A 60 8.06 6.31 -12.39
CA GLN A 60 8.07 7.10 -13.62
C GLN A 60 8.99 6.45 -14.65
N LEU A 61 10.20 6.10 -14.23
CA LEU A 61 11.21 5.46 -15.07
C LEU A 61 10.92 3.97 -15.29
N GLN A 62 10.10 3.34 -14.44
CA GLN A 62 9.86 1.90 -14.42
C GLN A 62 11.17 1.13 -14.24
N GLU A 63 11.97 1.57 -13.26
CA GLU A 63 13.25 0.95 -12.89
C GLU A 63 13.29 0.61 -11.41
N VAL A 64 14.07 -0.42 -11.05
CA VAL A 64 14.35 -0.76 -9.65
C VAL A 64 15.84 -0.58 -9.40
N PHE A 65 16.17 0.38 -8.55
CA PHE A 65 17.54 0.65 -8.12
C PHE A 65 17.86 -0.12 -6.84
N LYS A 66 18.99 -0.82 -6.83
CA LYS A 66 19.50 -1.53 -5.67
C LYS A 66 20.60 -0.71 -4.99
N PHE A 67 20.46 -0.55 -3.68
CA PHE A 67 21.45 0.03 -2.79
C PHE A 67 21.84 -0.98 -1.73
N ASP A 68 23.11 -1.02 -1.35
CA ASP A 68 23.55 -1.83 -0.22
C ASP A 68 23.07 -1.26 1.13
N ALA A 69 23.28 -2.00 2.22
CA ALA A 69 22.88 -1.57 3.55
C ALA A 69 23.51 -0.24 4.01
N ASP A 70 24.66 0.14 3.43
CA ASP A 70 25.36 1.39 3.72
C ASP A 70 24.90 2.55 2.81
N GLY A 71 23.99 2.29 1.86
CA GLY A 71 23.44 3.28 0.94
C GLY A 71 24.28 3.50 -0.32
N ASN A 72 25.23 2.62 -0.63
CA ASN A 72 25.96 2.69 -1.89
C ASN A 72 25.11 2.08 -3.00
N TYR A 73 25.09 2.74 -4.16
CA TYR A 73 24.45 2.19 -5.34
C TYR A 73 25.16 0.92 -5.80
N VAL A 74 24.39 -0.12 -6.12
CA VAL A 74 24.89 -1.42 -6.55
C VAL A 74 24.59 -1.65 -8.02
N ASP A 75 23.31 -1.60 -8.41
CA ASP A 75 22.87 -1.83 -9.79
C ASP A 75 21.41 -1.40 -10.01
N THR A 76 21.00 -1.31 -11.29
CA THR A 76 19.60 -1.30 -11.70
C THR A 76 19.18 -2.74 -11.99
N VAL A 77 18.37 -3.33 -11.12
CA VAL A 77 18.00 -4.75 -11.21
C VAL A 77 16.74 -5.03 -12.03
N ALA A 78 15.98 -3.99 -12.39
CA ALA A 78 14.88 -4.07 -13.35
C ALA A 78 14.74 -2.76 -14.11
N ARG A 79 14.33 -2.83 -15.37
CA ARG A 79 14.20 -1.68 -16.28
C ARG A 79 12.89 -1.69 -17.05
N LYS A 80 12.54 -0.55 -17.62
CA LYS A 80 11.33 -0.40 -18.42
C LYS A 80 11.31 -1.33 -19.64
N GLY A 81 10.19 -2.00 -19.86
CA GLY A 81 9.96 -2.82 -21.04
C GLY A 81 8.84 -3.84 -20.87
N GLU A 82 8.80 -4.82 -21.76
CA GLU A 82 7.75 -5.85 -21.83
C GLU A 82 8.31 -7.29 -21.76
N GLY A 83 9.63 -7.43 -21.66
CA GLY A 83 10.33 -8.71 -21.56
C GLY A 83 10.37 -9.29 -20.14
N PRO A 84 10.92 -10.51 -19.97
CA PRO A 84 11.05 -11.13 -18.66
C PRO A 84 11.81 -10.25 -17.67
N GLY A 85 11.18 -9.94 -16.52
CA GLY A 85 11.76 -9.08 -15.48
C GLY A 85 11.73 -7.58 -15.78
N GLU A 86 11.25 -7.17 -16.95
CA GLU A 86 11.08 -5.76 -17.31
C GLU A 86 9.75 -5.22 -16.78
N LEU A 87 9.71 -3.90 -16.55
CA LEU A 87 8.62 -3.23 -15.86
C LEU A 87 7.85 -2.34 -16.82
N ASP A 88 6.54 -2.35 -16.66
CA ASP A 88 5.68 -1.34 -17.25
C ASP A 88 4.43 -1.21 -16.37
N GLN A 89 4.01 0.01 -16.08
CA GLN A 89 2.90 0.31 -15.18
C GLN A 89 2.93 -0.46 -13.84
N THR A 90 4.09 -0.43 -13.17
CA THR A 90 4.33 -1.07 -11.86
C THR A 90 4.54 -0.02 -10.78
N TRP A 91 3.90 -0.21 -9.61
CA TRP A 91 3.90 0.78 -8.49
C TRP A 91 4.12 0.17 -7.10
N SER A 92 4.16 -1.15 -7.01
CA SER A 92 4.38 -1.86 -5.75
C SER A 92 5.54 -2.82 -5.92
N ILE A 93 6.28 -3.00 -4.84
CA ILE A 93 7.46 -3.86 -4.75
C ILE A 93 7.40 -4.56 -3.39
N ALA A 94 7.76 -5.85 -3.35
CA ALA A 94 7.86 -6.62 -2.13
C ALA A 94 9.03 -7.60 -2.20
N TYR A 95 9.62 -7.92 -1.05
CA TYR A 95 10.61 -8.97 -0.93
C TYR A 95 9.94 -10.29 -0.50
N TRP A 96 10.07 -11.35 -1.31
CA TRP A 96 9.59 -12.69 -1.00
C TRP A 96 10.78 -13.60 -0.71
N SER A 97 11.05 -13.82 0.57
CA SER A 97 12.17 -14.65 1.00
C SER A 97 12.02 -16.12 0.54
N PRO A 98 13.12 -16.78 0.16
CA PRO A 98 14.46 -16.21 0.01
C PRO A 98 14.68 -15.60 -1.39
N GLY A 99 15.22 -14.39 -1.42
CA GLY A 99 15.97 -13.86 -2.57
C GLY A 99 15.16 -13.45 -3.81
N ALA A 100 13.85 -13.22 -3.70
CA ALA A 100 13.04 -12.74 -4.82
C ALA A 100 12.45 -11.36 -4.55
N ILE A 101 12.58 -10.45 -5.50
CA ILE A 101 11.82 -9.20 -5.56
C ILE A 101 10.59 -9.43 -6.43
N ILE A 102 9.45 -9.00 -5.91
CA ILE A 102 8.13 -9.22 -6.47
C ILE A 102 7.51 -7.88 -6.83
N LEU A 103 7.06 -7.77 -8.08
CA LEU A 103 6.61 -6.53 -8.68
C LEU A 103 5.22 -6.79 -9.31
N PRO A 104 4.14 -6.65 -8.52
CA PRO A 104 2.79 -6.86 -9.02
C PRO A 104 2.41 -5.77 -10.03
N ARG A 105 1.82 -6.21 -11.13
CA ARG A 105 1.36 -5.39 -12.26
C ARG A 105 -0.15 -5.54 -12.43
N VAL A 106 -0.84 -4.40 -12.54
CA VAL A 106 -2.30 -4.40 -12.66
C VAL A 106 -2.75 -4.72 -14.08
N PHE A 107 -2.09 -4.14 -15.09
CA PHE A 107 -2.47 -4.30 -16.49
C PHE A 107 -1.26 -4.36 -17.46
N PRO A 108 -1.16 -5.39 -18.31
CA PRO A 108 -1.81 -6.69 -18.18
C PRO A 108 -1.53 -7.37 -16.81
N PRO A 109 -2.50 -8.12 -16.25
CA PRO A 109 -2.35 -8.79 -14.96
C PRO A 109 -1.16 -9.76 -14.91
N GLN A 110 -0.18 -9.46 -14.07
CA GLN A 110 1.00 -10.29 -13.86
C GLN A 110 1.66 -9.96 -12.52
N VAL A 111 2.35 -10.93 -11.93
CA VAL A 111 3.29 -10.68 -10.84
C VAL A 111 4.69 -10.98 -11.36
N ILE A 112 5.46 -9.91 -11.61
CA ILE A 112 6.84 -9.99 -12.10
C ILE A 112 7.74 -10.43 -10.95
N ARG A 113 8.72 -11.30 -11.24
CA ARG A 113 9.64 -11.85 -10.26
C ARG A 113 11.07 -11.76 -10.77
N ILE A 114 11.96 -11.20 -9.96
CA ILE A 114 13.39 -11.13 -10.25
C ILE A 114 14.19 -11.60 -9.03
N ALA A 115 15.37 -12.16 -9.26
CA ALA A 115 16.33 -12.43 -8.20
C ALA A 115 16.98 -11.13 -7.69
N LEU A 116 17.69 -11.19 -6.57
CA LEU A 116 18.37 -10.02 -5.97
C LEU A 116 19.47 -9.39 -6.85
N ASP A 117 19.90 -10.08 -7.91
CA ASP A 117 20.85 -9.59 -8.91
C ASP A 117 20.16 -9.11 -10.22
N GLY A 118 18.83 -9.07 -10.23
CA GLY A 118 18.03 -8.68 -11.39
C GLY A 118 17.76 -9.81 -12.39
N THR A 119 18.26 -11.03 -12.16
CA THR A 119 17.96 -12.17 -13.03
C THR A 119 16.44 -12.44 -13.04
N PRO A 120 15.77 -12.46 -14.20
CA PRO A 120 14.35 -12.78 -14.26
C PRO A 120 14.06 -14.20 -13.75
N LEU A 121 13.04 -14.33 -12.91
CA LEU A 121 12.52 -15.61 -12.43
C LEU A 121 11.25 -15.98 -13.20
N GLU A 122 10.76 -17.19 -12.97
CA GLU A 122 9.49 -17.65 -13.56
C GLU A 122 8.34 -16.72 -13.17
N GLU A 123 7.59 -16.29 -14.19
CA GLU A 123 6.45 -15.41 -14.05
C GLU A 123 5.36 -16.03 -13.18
N LEU A 124 4.73 -15.19 -12.36
CA LEU A 124 3.60 -15.60 -11.53
C LEU A 124 2.31 -14.96 -12.07
N HIS A 125 1.30 -15.78 -12.32
CA HIS A 125 -0.04 -15.33 -12.67
C HIS A 125 -1.00 -15.77 -11.57
N VAL A 126 -1.92 -14.88 -11.22
CA VAL A 126 -2.93 -15.16 -10.20
C VAL A 126 -4.26 -15.46 -10.86
N TYR A 127 -4.90 -16.55 -10.43
CA TYR A 127 -6.20 -16.98 -10.93
C TYR A 127 -7.18 -17.01 -9.76
N ARG A 128 -8.22 -16.17 -9.82
CA ARG A 128 -9.22 -16.06 -8.74
C ARG A 128 -10.16 -17.26 -8.70
N ASP A 129 -10.57 -17.75 -9.87
CA ASP A 129 -11.31 -19.00 -10.02
C ASP A 129 -10.42 -20.01 -10.77
N PRO A 130 -10.04 -21.15 -10.16
CA PRO A 130 -9.27 -22.19 -10.85
C PRO A 130 -9.94 -22.79 -12.09
N ALA A 131 -11.26 -22.59 -12.26
CA ALA A 131 -12.00 -22.99 -13.44
C ALA A 131 -11.99 -21.93 -14.56
N ASP A 132 -11.51 -20.72 -14.28
CA ASP A 132 -11.42 -19.60 -15.21
C ASP A 132 -9.95 -19.34 -15.59
N ASP A 133 -9.69 -19.13 -16.87
CA ASP A 133 -8.34 -18.76 -17.37
C ASP A 133 -8.09 -17.25 -17.29
N ALA A 134 -9.07 -16.47 -16.83
CA ALA A 134 -8.94 -15.04 -16.56
C ALA A 134 -7.97 -14.77 -15.41
N LYS A 135 -6.87 -14.08 -15.74
CA LYS A 135 -5.87 -13.63 -14.77
C LYS A 135 -6.44 -12.48 -13.93
N ALA A 136 -6.29 -12.59 -12.62
CA ALA A 136 -6.58 -11.50 -11.69
C ALA A 136 -5.38 -10.56 -11.58
N SER A 137 -5.65 -9.25 -11.57
CA SER A 137 -4.61 -8.28 -11.25
C SER A 137 -4.26 -8.34 -9.78
N VAL A 138 -3.01 -8.05 -9.46
CA VAL A 138 -2.52 -7.86 -8.09
C VAL A 138 -2.04 -6.43 -7.99
N SER A 139 -2.49 -5.70 -6.96
CA SER A 139 -2.05 -4.34 -6.67
C SER A 139 -1.11 -4.29 -5.47
N THR A 140 -1.22 -5.24 -4.54
CA THR A 140 -0.35 -5.36 -3.37
C THR A 140 -0.20 -6.82 -3.00
N ILE A 141 1.00 -7.19 -2.54
CA ILE A 141 1.33 -8.53 -2.11
C ILE A 141 2.19 -8.49 -0.85
N THR A 142 1.79 -9.24 0.17
CA THR A 142 2.58 -9.47 1.38
C THR A 142 2.90 -10.96 1.47
N PRO A 143 4.15 -11.36 1.17
CA PRO A 143 4.60 -12.73 1.35
C PRO A 143 4.46 -13.21 2.80
N VAL A 144 4.07 -14.47 2.97
CA VAL A 144 3.94 -15.16 4.27
C VAL A 144 4.41 -16.60 4.11
N GLY A 145 5.73 -16.81 4.22
CA GLY A 145 6.35 -18.12 3.98
C GLY A 145 6.09 -18.62 2.55
N ASP A 146 5.39 -19.75 2.42
CA ASP A 146 5.01 -20.37 1.13
C ASP A 146 3.69 -19.83 0.55
N PHE A 147 3.06 -18.88 1.24
CA PHE A 147 1.86 -18.20 0.78
C PHE A 147 2.14 -16.71 0.59
N ALA A 148 1.17 -16.01 0.03
CA ALA A 148 1.12 -14.56 0.13
C ALA A 148 -0.33 -14.12 0.31
N VAL A 149 -0.52 -13.02 1.04
CA VAL A 149 -1.79 -12.30 1.05
C VAL A 149 -1.74 -11.24 -0.04
N VAL A 150 -2.73 -11.24 -0.92
CA VAL A 150 -2.79 -10.36 -2.09
C VAL A 150 -4.07 -9.55 -2.09
N MET A 151 -3.94 -8.27 -2.40
CA MET A 151 -5.06 -7.43 -2.81
C MET A 151 -4.99 -7.28 -4.33
N GLY A 152 -6.13 -7.42 -4.98
CA GLY A 152 -6.21 -7.44 -6.43
C GLY A 152 -7.52 -6.91 -6.97
N SER A 153 -7.63 -6.89 -8.29
CA SER A 153 -8.86 -6.51 -8.96
C SER A 153 -9.11 -7.27 -10.26
N MET A 154 -10.36 -7.32 -10.71
CA MET A 154 -10.76 -7.88 -12.01
C MET A 154 -11.85 -7.03 -12.65
N PHE A 155 -11.72 -6.76 -13.95
CA PHE A 155 -12.78 -6.15 -14.74
C PHE A 155 -13.70 -7.25 -15.30
N GLN A 156 -15.00 -7.07 -15.15
CA GLN A 156 -16.02 -7.95 -15.70
C GLN A 156 -16.94 -7.13 -16.59
N PHE A 157 -17.06 -7.54 -17.85
CA PHE A 157 -17.86 -6.87 -18.87
C PHE A 157 -19.05 -7.76 -19.24
N GLY A 158 -20.27 -7.24 -19.13
CA GLY A 158 -21.50 -7.99 -19.42
C GLY A 158 -22.56 -7.16 -20.12
N SER A 159 -23.66 -7.80 -20.53
CA SER A 159 -24.82 -7.13 -21.12
C SER A 159 -25.50 -6.14 -20.19
N ASP A 160 -25.34 -6.36 -18.88
CA ASP A 160 -26.01 -5.61 -17.82
C ASP A 160 -25.14 -4.47 -17.28
N GLY A 161 -23.93 -4.30 -17.82
CA GLY A 161 -22.96 -3.29 -17.41
C GLY A 161 -21.54 -3.83 -17.30
N SER A 162 -20.60 -2.94 -16.99
CA SER A 162 -19.23 -3.29 -16.66
C SER A 162 -19.01 -3.05 -15.17
N LYS A 163 -18.28 -3.94 -14.49
CA LYS A 163 -17.92 -3.77 -13.09
C LYS A 163 -16.45 -4.08 -12.85
N MET A 164 -15.91 -3.46 -11.83
CA MET A 164 -14.61 -3.79 -11.25
C MET A 164 -14.86 -4.49 -9.93
N VAL A 165 -14.25 -5.66 -9.74
CA VAL A 165 -14.30 -6.39 -8.47
C VAL A 165 -12.93 -6.27 -7.82
N MET A 166 -12.87 -5.66 -6.64
CA MET A 166 -11.70 -5.70 -5.78
C MET A 166 -11.80 -6.88 -4.83
N TRP A 167 -10.67 -7.52 -4.51
CA TRP A 167 -10.66 -8.70 -3.66
C TRP A 167 -9.38 -8.78 -2.82
N LEU A 168 -9.48 -9.44 -1.67
CA LEU A 168 -8.37 -9.75 -0.77
C LEU A 168 -8.35 -11.24 -0.49
N GLY A 169 -7.23 -11.90 -0.73
CA GLY A 169 -7.12 -13.35 -0.57
C GLY A 169 -5.72 -13.84 -0.28
N VAL A 170 -5.63 -15.14 -0.01
CA VAL A 170 -4.38 -15.88 0.15
C VAL A 170 -4.10 -16.65 -1.13
N ILE A 171 -2.89 -16.54 -1.66
CA ILE A 171 -2.41 -17.36 -2.78
C ILE A 171 -1.25 -18.26 -2.34
N ASP A 172 -1.10 -19.40 -3.01
CA ASP A 172 0.11 -20.22 -2.93
C ASP A 172 1.23 -19.68 -3.83
N ARG A 173 2.42 -20.28 -3.78
CA ARG A 173 3.57 -19.91 -4.64
C ARG A 173 3.30 -20.05 -6.15
N ASN A 174 2.26 -20.76 -6.55
CA ASN A 174 1.88 -20.94 -7.96
C ASN A 174 0.82 -19.92 -8.41
N GLY A 175 0.34 -19.07 -7.50
CA GLY A 175 -0.67 -18.05 -7.80
C GLY A 175 -2.10 -18.58 -7.76
N SER A 176 -2.31 -19.76 -7.18
CA SER A 176 -3.65 -20.30 -6.94
C SER A 176 -4.23 -19.71 -5.67
N VAL A 177 -5.47 -19.19 -5.74
CA VAL A 177 -6.18 -18.71 -4.55
C VAL A 177 -6.52 -19.88 -3.64
N VAL A 178 -6.04 -19.79 -2.39
CA VAL A 178 -6.32 -20.72 -1.29
C VAL A 178 -7.60 -20.31 -0.57
N HIS A 179 -7.74 -19.01 -0.30
CA HIS A 179 -8.88 -18.43 0.37
C HIS A 179 -9.10 -16.99 -0.08
N GLU A 180 -10.36 -16.54 -0.08
CA GLU A 180 -10.73 -15.15 -0.29
C GLU A 180 -11.49 -14.63 0.94
N PHE A 181 -10.97 -13.56 1.54
CA PHE A 181 -11.54 -12.97 2.74
C PHE A 181 -12.75 -12.07 2.44
N GLY A 182 -12.83 -11.56 1.23
CA GLY A 182 -13.97 -10.78 0.75
C GLY A 182 -13.66 -10.06 -0.56
N ASP A 183 -14.71 -9.46 -1.09
CA ASP A 183 -14.68 -8.66 -2.30
C ASP A 183 -15.55 -7.40 -2.17
N MET A 184 -15.29 -6.42 -3.03
CA MET A 184 -16.17 -5.28 -3.25
C MET A 184 -16.38 -5.09 -4.75
N GLU A 185 -17.63 -5.02 -5.15
CA GLU A 185 -18.03 -4.74 -6.53
C GLU A 185 -18.32 -3.25 -6.71
N ARG A 186 -17.63 -2.65 -7.67
CA ARG A 186 -17.89 -1.28 -8.12
C ARG A 186 -18.42 -1.32 -9.55
N GLU A 187 -19.64 -0.85 -9.73
CA GLU A 187 -20.19 -0.63 -11.07
C GLU A 187 -19.41 0.49 -11.77
N LEU A 188 -19.02 0.25 -13.03
CA LEU A 188 -18.42 1.28 -13.86
C LEU A 188 -19.54 2.10 -14.51
N PRO A 189 -19.44 3.44 -14.52
CA PRO A 189 -20.49 4.27 -15.09
C PRO A 189 -20.63 3.99 -16.58
N SER A 190 -21.87 3.94 -17.05
CA SER A 190 -22.17 3.79 -18.48
C SER A 190 -21.67 4.96 -19.33
N ASP A 191 -21.55 6.14 -18.70
CA ASP A 191 -20.95 7.35 -19.26
C ASP A 191 -19.66 7.65 -18.47
N PRO A 192 -18.46 7.36 -19.03
CA PRO A 192 -17.20 7.56 -18.33
C PRO A 192 -16.91 9.04 -18.00
N LEU A 193 -17.63 9.98 -18.61
CA LEU A 193 -17.54 11.41 -18.29
C LEU A 193 -18.42 11.83 -17.11
N LYS A 194 -19.17 10.91 -16.50
CA LYS A 194 -19.97 11.17 -15.30
C LYS A 194 -19.54 10.24 -14.18
N GLN A 195 -18.68 10.76 -13.32
CA GLN A 195 -18.15 10.04 -12.20
C GLN A 195 -18.92 10.38 -10.92
N VAL A 196 -19.18 9.35 -10.11
CA VAL A 196 -19.74 9.51 -8.77
C VAL A 196 -18.73 8.90 -7.81
N VAL A 197 -18.15 9.73 -6.95
CA VAL A 197 -17.35 9.25 -5.83
C VAL A 197 -18.31 9.04 -4.66
N ASP A 198 -18.60 7.78 -4.35
CA ASP A 198 -19.50 7.39 -3.27
C ASP A 198 -18.71 6.66 -2.18
N GLU A 199 -18.25 7.42 -1.19
CA GLU A 199 -17.30 6.91 -0.20
C GLU A 199 -17.85 5.72 0.60
N GLN A 200 -19.16 5.70 0.86
CA GLN A 200 -19.81 4.62 1.60
C GLN A 200 -19.97 3.37 0.75
N ALA A 201 -20.38 3.53 -0.52
CA ALA A 201 -20.60 2.42 -1.43
C ALA A 201 -19.28 1.83 -1.96
N GLU A 202 -18.25 2.66 -2.09
CA GLU A 202 -16.93 2.28 -2.60
C GLU A 202 -15.91 1.99 -1.48
N PHE A 203 -16.36 1.86 -0.23
CA PHE A 203 -15.46 1.53 0.87
C PHE A 203 -14.80 0.17 0.64
N TRP A 204 -13.47 0.17 0.72
CA TRP A 204 -12.63 -1.02 0.67
C TRP A 204 -11.47 -0.88 1.66
N GLU A 205 -10.93 -1.99 2.13
CA GLU A 205 -9.95 -1.98 3.23
C GLU A 205 -8.62 -1.33 2.83
N TRP A 206 -8.24 -1.35 1.55
CA TRP A 206 -7.00 -0.73 1.02
C TRP A 206 -5.78 -1.04 1.90
N ASN A 207 -5.29 -0.08 2.70
CA ASN A 207 -4.13 -0.24 3.57
C ASN A 207 -4.46 -0.77 4.98
N ARG A 208 -5.71 -1.17 5.22
CA ARG A 208 -6.22 -1.62 6.53
C ARG A 208 -6.27 -3.13 6.66
N TRP A 209 -5.31 -3.79 6.04
CA TRP A 209 -5.01 -5.20 6.27
C TRP A 209 -3.50 -5.35 6.40
N ALA A 210 -3.07 -6.42 7.08
CA ALA A 210 -1.67 -6.77 7.20
C ALA A 210 -1.54 -8.28 7.43
N ALA A 211 -0.41 -8.87 7.04
CA ALA A 211 -0.14 -10.28 7.26
C ALA A 211 1.21 -10.47 7.96
N SER A 212 1.28 -11.42 8.90
CA SER A 212 2.51 -11.72 9.64
C SER A 212 3.12 -13.05 9.22
N ASP A 213 4.43 -13.19 9.39
CA ASP A 213 5.17 -14.45 9.17
C ASP A 213 4.65 -15.62 10.02
N ALA A 214 3.91 -15.33 11.10
CA ALA A 214 3.25 -16.35 11.92
C ALA A 214 1.95 -16.89 11.30
N GLY A 215 1.56 -16.42 10.11
CA GLY A 215 0.35 -16.85 9.40
C GLY A 215 -0.93 -16.17 9.88
N HIS A 216 -0.82 -15.00 10.52
CA HIS A 216 -1.99 -14.19 10.86
C HIS A 216 -2.29 -13.18 9.75
N VAL A 217 -3.56 -13.05 9.40
CA VAL A 217 -4.06 -11.98 8.52
C VAL A 217 -4.98 -11.09 9.33
N PHE A 218 -4.65 -9.80 9.44
CA PHE A 218 -5.46 -8.81 10.12
C PHE A 218 -6.20 -7.96 9.09
N ARG A 219 -7.46 -7.64 9.37
CA ARG A 219 -8.33 -6.82 8.52
C ARG A 219 -9.09 -5.82 9.38
N ALA A 220 -9.34 -4.62 8.87
CA ALA A 220 -10.27 -3.67 9.48
C ALA A 220 -11.44 -3.37 8.54
N PRO A 221 -12.46 -4.27 8.51
CA PRO A 221 -13.52 -4.25 7.50
C PRO A 221 -14.60 -3.18 7.73
N ASP A 222 -14.56 -2.45 8.85
CA ASP A 222 -15.54 -1.42 9.18
C ASP A 222 -14.89 -0.03 9.07
N ARG A 223 -15.51 0.85 8.28
CA ARG A 223 -15.01 2.21 8.08
C ARG A 223 -15.13 3.07 9.35
N GLU A 224 -16.23 2.95 10.07
CA GLU A 224 -16.61 3.86 11.16
C GLU A 224 -16.10 3.41 12.53
N LYS A 225 -15.84 2.11 12.68
CA LYS A 225 -15.44 1.50 13.96
C LYS A 225 -13.96 1.25 14.03
N TRP A 226 -13.41 1.39 15.23
CA TRP A 226 -12.14 0.76 15.59
C TRP A 226 -12.40 -0.73 15.79
N LEU A 227 -12.37 -1.49 14.69
CA LEU A 227 -12.61 -2.92 14.63
C LEU A 227 -11.52 -3.57 13.79
N ILE A 228 -10.84 -4.56 14.37
CA ILE A 228 -9.86 -5.38 13.68
C ILE A 228 -10.24 -6.84 13.84
N GLU A 229 -10.21 -7.59 12.76
CA GLU A 229 -10.41 -9.02 12.72
C GLU A 229 -9.08 -9.72 12.43
N ARG A 230 -8.83 -10.86 13.06
CA ARG A 230 -7.68 -11.72 12.83
C ARG A 230 -8.14 -13.04 12.23
N TYR A 231 -7.52 -13.43 11.14
CA TYR A 231 -7.75 -14.67 10.43
C TYR A 231 -6.47 -15.51 10.39
N ASP A 232 -6.61 -16.82 10.18
CA ASP A 232 -5.52 -17.65 9.67
C ASP A 232 -5.49 -17.66 8.13
N LEU A 233 -4.48 -18.29 7.55
CA LEU A 233 -4.31 -18.37 6.09
C LEU A 233 -5.38 -19.23 5.39
N ASP A 234 -6.08 -20.10 6.14
CA ASP A 234 -7.19 -20.90 5.62
C ASP A 234 -8.51 -20.11 5.59
N GLY A 235 -8.52 -18.88 6.13
CA GLY A 235 -9.70 -18.02 6.16
C GLY A 235 -10.55 -18.10 7.41
N ASN A 236 -10.11 -18.84 8.43
CA ASN A 236 -10.88 -18.94 9.66
C ASN A 236 -10.70 -17.67 10.48
N LEU A 237 -11.80 -17.05 10.91
CA LEU A 237 -11.77 -15.95 11.87
C LEU A 237 -11.32 -16.49 13.24
N THR A 238 -10.16 -16.04 13.70
CA THR A 238 -9.50 -16.48 14.95
C THR A 238 -9.52 -15.43 16.07
N GLY A 239 -9.99 -14.21 15.81
CA GLY A 239 -10.13 -13.17 16.81
C GLY A 239 -10.76 -11.89 16.28
N THR A 240 -11.36 -11.13 17.19
CA THR A 240 -11.91 -9.80 16.90
C THR A 240 -11.49 -8.84 18.01
N PHE A 241 -10.96 -7.69 17.64
CA PHE A 241 -10.44 -6.67 18.55
C PHE A 241 -11.18 -5.36 18.34
N SER A 242 -11.67 -4.76 19.42
CA SER A 242 -12.38 -3.48 19.36
C SER A 242 -11.89 -2.51 20.43
N ARG A 243 -11.87 -1.21 20.11
CA ARG A 243 -11.64 -0.12 21.06
C ARG A 243 -12.80 0.85 21.01
N ASP A 244 -13.07 1.53 22.12
CA ASP A 244 -14.04 2.63 22.15
C ASP A 244 -13.37 3.92 21.62
N ILE A 245 -13.04 3.89 20.33
CA ILE A 245 -12.52 4.99 19.52
C ILE A 245 -13.46 5.11 18.32
N LYS A 246 -13.96 6.31 18.08
CA LYS A 246 -14.96 6.59 17.04
C LYS A 246 -14.31 7.29 15.86
N ALA A 247 -14.89 7.11 14.68
CA ALA A 247 -14.64 8.01 13.56
C ALA A 247 -14.91 9.46 14.00
N ARG A 248 -13.96 10.35 13.72
CA ARG A 248 -14.06 11.77 14.07
C ARG A 248 -14.80 12.53 12.99
N GLU A 249 -15.38 13.68 13.30
CA GLU A 249 -15.90 14.58 12.27
C GLU A 249 -14.75 15.17 11.43
N ARG A 250 -15.01 15.36 10.13
CA ARG A 250 -14.09 16.05 9.22
C ARG A 250 -14.22 17.56 9.33
N THR A 251 -13.11 18.24 9.09
CA THR A 251 -13.08 19.69 8.92
C THR A 251 -13.49 20.08 7.50
N GLU A 252 -13.87 21.34 7.30
CA GLU A 252 -14.18 21.88 5.96
C GLU A 252 -12.97 21.80 5.02
N ALA A 253 -11.75 22.01 5.53
CA ALA A 253 -10.53 21.92 4.73
C ALA A 253 -10.29 20.49 4.19
N GLU A 254 -10.57 19.46 4.99
CA GLU A 254 -10.46 18.06 4.55
C GLU A 254 -11.44 17.73 3.44
N PHE A 255 -12.68 18.26 3.50
CA PHE A 255 -13.64 18.09 2.42
C PHE A 255 -13.19 18.75 1.11
N GLU A 256 -12.59 19.93 1.18
CA GLU A 256 -12.10 20.63 0.00
C GLU A 256 -10.89 19.92 -0.62
N ASP A 257 -9.97 19.40 0.19
CA ASP A 257 -8.84 18.59 -0.29
C ASP A 257 -9.31 17.33 -1.03
N MET A 258 -10.30 16.61 -0.46
CA MET A 258 -10.87 15.41 -1.09
C MET A 258 -11.53 15.68 -2.44
N LYS A 259 -12.09 16.88 -2.65
CA LYS A 259 -12.70 17.28 -3.94
C LYS A 259 -11.68 17.85 -4.91
N GLY A 260 -10.64 18.52 -4.41
CA GLY A 260 -9.67 19.25 -5.22
C GLY A 260 -8.64 18.37 -5.93
N GLY A 261 -8.39 17.15 -5.42
CA GLY A 261 -7.33 16.28 -5.94
C GLY A 261 -7.73 15.29 -7.05
N ARG A 262 -9.02 15.11 -7.36
CA ARG A 262 -9.47 14.09 -8.33
C ARG A 262 -9.83 14.71 -9.67
N THR A 263 -9.12 14.28 -10.70
CA THR A 263 -9.50 14.52 -12.10
C THR A 263 -9.66 13.16 -12.77
N PHE A 264 -10.69 13.00 -13.60
CA PHE A 264 -10.79 11.87 -14.52
C PHE A 264 -10.87 12.44 -15.93
N VAL A 265 -10.08 11.93 -16.86
CA VAL A 265 -10.16 12.29 -18.27
C VAL A 265 -10.56 11.03 -19.06
N PHE A 266 -11.33 11.21 -20.12
CA PHE A 266 -11.68 10.13 -21.03
C PHE A 266 -11.70 10.68 -22.45
N ASN A 267 -10.85 10.14 -23.33
CA ASN A 267 -10.62 10.67 -24.68
C ASN A 267 -10.36 12.19 -24.70
N GLY A 268 -9.48 12.68 -23.81
CA GLY A 268 -9.13 14.11 -23.70
C GLY A 268 -10.23 15.01 -23.13
N GLN A 269 -11.36 14.45 -22.66
CA GLN A 269 -12.43 15.21 -22.00
C GLN A 269 -12.43 14.96 -20.50
N LYS A 270 -12.40 16.04 -19.70
CA LYS A 270 -12.55 15.96 -18.24
C LYS A 270 -13.96 15.51 -17.87
N ALA A 271 -14.06 14.51 -17.03
CA ALA A 271 -15.31 14.04 -16.46
C ALA A 271 -15.86 15.04 -15.44
N ASP A 272 -17.19 15.12 -15.39
CA ASP A 272 -17.90 15.75 -14.28
C ASP A 272 -17.94 14.80 -13.10
N ILE A 273 -17.51 15.27 -11.92
CA ILE A 273 -17.39 14.46 -10.71
C ILE A 273 -18.40 14.97 -9.69
N SER A 274 -19.30 14.09 -9.28
CA SER A 274 -20.17 14.31 -8.13
C SER A 274 -19.66 13.53 -6.92
N TYR A 275 -19.84 14.11 -5.73
CA TYR A 275 -19.27 13.57 -4.50
C TYR A 275 -20.38 13.25 -3.49
N LYS A 276 -20.33 12.05 -2.92
CA LYS A 276 -21.09 11.63 -1.74
C LYS A 276 -20.08 11.21 -0.68
N LEU A 277 -19.55 12.21 0.01
CA LEU A 277 -18.56 12.04 1.08
C LEU A 277 -19.26 11.86 2.41
N LEU A 278 -18.66 11.07 3.29
CA LEU A 278 -19.14 10.91 4.66
C LEU A 278 -18.64 12.06 5.54
N ASP A 279 -19.40 12.37 6.59
CA ASP A 279 -19.07 13.46 7.53
C ASP A 279 -17.90 13.14 8.46
N THR A 280 -17.48 11.87 8.47
CA THR A 280 -16.49 11.35 9.41
C THR A 280 -15.22 10.90 8.72
N GLU A 281 -14.07 11.04 9.38
CA GLU A 281 -12.83 10.38 9.02
C GLU A 281 -12.70 9.07 9.80
N ALA A 282 -12.37 7.98 9.10
CA ALA A 282 -12.26 6.66 9.70
C ALA A 282 -11.19 6.65 10.82
N PRO A 283 -11.41 5.95 11.95
CA PRO A 283 -10.44 5.96 13.05
C PRO A 283 -9.11 5.26 12.69
N LEU A 284 -9.17 4.32 11.75
CA LEU A 284 -8.03 3.51 11.30
C LEU A 284 -7.56 3.98 9.91
N ARG A 285 -6.28 4.32 9.82
CA ARG A 285 -5.61 4.65 8.55
C ARG A 285 -5.07 3.39 7.86
N GLY A 286 -4.43 2.51 8.65
CA GLY A 286 -3.82 1.31 8.12
C GLY A 286 -3.28 0.36 9.19
N LEU A 287 -2.93 -0.84 8.77
CA LEU A 287 -2.34 -1.89 9.61
C LEU A 287 -0.97 -2.25 9.05
N VAL A 288 0.01 -2.47 9.93
CA VAL A 288 1.37 -2.89 9.56
C VAL A 288 1.83 -3.97 10.53
N ILE A 289 2.58 -4.96 10.05
CA ILE A 289 3.31 -5.87 10.93
C ILE A 289 4.74 -5.37 11.02
N LEU A 290 5.21 -5.11 12.24
CA LEU A 290 6.58 -4.69 12.48
C LEU A 290 7.09 -5.33 13.76
N ASN A 291 8.28 -5.93 13.71
CA ASN A 291 8.92 -6.60 14.84
C ASN A 291 8.02 -7.66 15.53
N GLY A 292 7.24 -8.42 14.75
CA GLY A 292 6.34 -9.45 15.27
C GLY A 292 5.15 -8.92 16.05
N GLN A 293 4.78 -7.65 15.83
CA GLN A 293 3.66 -6.99 16.49
C GLN A 293 2.74 -6.35 15.44
N LEU A 294 1.47 -6.16 15.79
CA LEU A 294 0.52 -5.44 14.96
C LEU A 294 0.57 -3.95 15.31
N TRP A 295 0.95 -3.13 14.33
CA TRP A 295 0.96 -1.68 14.42
C TRP A 295 -0.31 -1.13 13.76
N VAL A 296 -1.13 -0.46 14.54
CA VAL A 296 -2.40 0.11 14.11
C VAL A 296 -2.21 1.61 13.92
N ILE A 297 -2.13 2.06 12.67
CA ILE A 297 -1.95 3.48 12.33
C ILE A 297 -3.32 4.16 12.36
N HIS A 298 -3.46 5.22 13.14
CA HIS A 298 -4.71 5.98 13.24
C HIS A 298 -4.76 7.14 12.26
N ASN A 299 -5.97 7.62 11.93
CA ASN A 299 -6.15 8.93 11.32
C ASN A 299 -6.30 9.99 12.41
N GLN A 300 -5.22 10.71 12.69
CA GLN A 300 -5.25 11.82 13.63
C GLN A 300 -5.93 13.05 13.02
N ALA A 301 -6.50 13.91 13.86
CA ALA A 301 -6.88 15.25 13.44
C ALA A 301 -5.64 16.13 13.25
N GLU A 302 -5.76 17.14 12.37
CA GLU A 302 -4.73 18.16 12.24
C GLU A 302 -4.43 18.82 13.61
N GLY A 303 -3.16 18.91 13.98
CA GLY A 303 -2.71 19.44 15.27
C GLY A 303 -2.89 18.51 16.49
N GLU A 304 -3.40 17.29 16.32
CA GLU A 304 -3.50 16.30 17.43
C GLU A 304 -2.13 15.70 17.79
N LEU A 305 -1.25 15.58 16.80
CA LEU A 305 0.09 15.06 16.98
C LEU A 305 1.05 16.15 17.49
N PRO A 306 2.00 15.80 18.38
CA PRO A 306 3.09 16.71 18.75
C PRO A 306 3.93 17.16 17.55
N ASP A 307 4.56 18.33 17.65
CA ASP A 307 5.41 18.88 16.59
C ASP A 307 6.47 17.88 16.09
N GLY A 308 6.51 17.69 14.77
CA GLY A 308 7.43 16.79 14.08
C GLY A 308 7.04 15.30 14.13
N VAL A 309 5.99 14.92 14.85
CA VAL A 309 5.45 13.55 14.81
C VAL A 309 4.67 13.38 13.51
N TRP A 310 5.12 12.44 12.68
CA TRP A 310 4.47 12.10 11.41
C TRP A 310 3.18 11.30 11.64
N ARG A 311 3.25 10.28 12.51
CA ARG A 311 2.13 9.37 12.81
C ARG A 311 2.18 8.87 14.23
N ARG A 312 0.99 8.57 14.79
CA ARG A 312 0.84 7.73 15.99
C ARG A 312 0.29 6.36 15.60
N ALA A 313 0.88 5.33 16.19
CA ALA A 313 0.42 3.95 16.09
C ALA A 313 0.05 3.40 17.47
N SER A 314 -0.89 2.45 17.53
CA SER A 314 -0.98 1.56 18.70
C SER A 314 -0.28 0.26 18.37
N VAL A 315 0.51 -0.25 19.31
CA VAL A 315 1.22 -1.51 19.15
C VAL A 315 0.47 -2.58 19.94
N LEU A 316 0.06 -3.62 19.24
CA LEU A 316 -0.67 -4.76 19.80
C LEU A 316 0.14 -6.05 19.66
N SER A 317 0.02 -6.92 20.66
CA SER A 317 0.35 -8.33 20.45
C SER A 317 -0.66 -8.96 19.48
N PHE A 318 -0.29 -10.07 18.83
CA PHE A 318 -1.23 -10.77 17.95
C PHE A 318 -2.46 -11.31 18.67
N ASP A 319 -2.40 -11.47 20.00
CA ASP A 319 -3.52 -11.90 20.83
C ASP A 319 -4.36 -10.72 21.36
N GLY A 320 -4.14 -9.50 20.84
CA GLY A 320 -4.98 -8.33 21.14
C GLY A 320 -4.68 -7.64 22.47
N GLU A 321 -3.50 -7.85 23.04
CA GLU A 321 -3.02 -7.03 24.16
C GLU A 321 -2.46 -5.71 23.62
N LEU A 322 -2.96 -4.57 24.12
CA LEU A 322 -2.38 -3.25 23.83
C LEU A 322 -1.11 -3.07 24.65
N ILE A 323 0.02 -2.94 23.95
CA ILE A 323 1.36 -2.85 24.54
C ILE A 323 1.69 -1.40 24.85
N GLU A 324 1.55 -0.52 23.86
CA GLU A 324 1.90 0.90 23.96
C GLU A 324 1.31 1.69 22.78
N ASP A 325 1.27 3.02 22.92
CA ASP A 325 1.12 3.93 21.79
C ASP A 325 2.50 4.50 21.41
N VAL A 326 2.81 4.54 20.12
CA VAL A 326 4.10 4.98 19.60
C VAL A 326 3.92 6.17 18.68
N ASP A 327 4.63 7.26 18.97
CA ASP A 327 4.80 8.40 18.08
C ASP A 327 6.01 8.20 17.18
N LEU A 328 5.80 8.21 15.86
CA LEU A 328 6.85 8.12 14.85
C LEU A 328 7.26 9.55 14.45
N LYS A 329 8.45 9.98 14.88
CA LYS A 329 8.99 11.31 14.61
C LYS A 329 10.03 11.24 13.51
N VAL A 330 9.61 11.57 12.29
CA VAL A 330 10.40 11.49 11.06
C VAL A 330 10.69 12.90 10.55
N PRO A 331 11.96 13.29 10.32
CA PRO A 331 12.28 14.54 9.65
C PRO A 331 11.77 14.54 8.20
N HIS A 332 10.82 15.41 7.88
CA HIS A 332 10.27 15.62 6.54
C HIS A 332 9.50 16.95 6.49
N ASP A 333 9.26 17.47 5.29
CA ASP A 333 8.26 18.50 5.01
C ASP A 333 6.91 17.83 4.70
N PRO A 334 5.87 17.99 5.55
CA PRO A 334 4.59 17.33 5.36
C PRO A 334 3.78 17.85 4.16
N GLU A 335 4.15 19.01 3.58
CA GLU A 335 3.48 19.56 2.40
C GLU A 335 4.11 19.08 1.09
N LEU A 336 5.41 18.78 1.10
CA LEU A 336 6.19 18.48 -0.11
C LEU A 336 6.64 17.02 -0.20
N ASP A 337 6.97 16.39 0.93
CA ASP A 337 7.63 15.09 0.93
C ASP A 337 6.64 13.94 1.07
N THR A 338 6.94 12.81 0.45
CA THR A 338 6.25 11.55 0.74
C THR A 338 7.05 10.73 1.73
N VAL A 339 6.35 9.98 2.58
CA VAL A 339 6.95 9.17 3.64
C VAL A 339 6.35 7.77 3.60
N GLN A 340 7.19 6.75 3.58
CA GLN A 340 6.81 5.33 3.62
C GLN A 340 7.53 4.62 4.76
N LEU A 341 6.79 3.87 5.59
CA LEU A 341 7.36 2.92 6.56
C LEU A 341 7.65 1.60 5.84
N LEU A 342 8.87 1.09 5.97
CA LEU A 342 9.31 -0.18 5.39
C LEU A 342 9.13 -1.34 6.38
N ASP A 343 9.12 -2.56 5.86
CA ASP A 343 8.81 -3.78 6.64
C ASP A 343 9.85 -4.09 7.74
N ASP A 344 11.08 -3.58 7.58
CA ASP A 344 12.16 -3.69 8.57
C ASP A 344 12.18 -2.54 9.61
N GLY A 345 11.22 -1.62 9.51
CA GLY A 345 11.08 -0.48 10.42
C GLY A 345 11.91 0.75 10.04
N ARG A 346 12.65 0.72 8.93
CA ARG A 346 13.18 1.95 8.33
C ARG A 346 12.06 2.78 7.72
N VAL A 347 12.36 4.05 7.46
CA VAL A 347 11.45 4.98 6.78
C VAL A 347 12.14 5.54 5.55
N MET A 348 11.45 5.50 4.41
CA MET A 348 11.85 6.20 3.19
C MET A 348 11.13 7.54 3.13
N VAL A 349 11.88 8.62 2.93
CA VAL A 349 11.36 9.94 2.60
C VAL A 349 11.81 10.27 1.18
N VAL A 350 10.87 10.71 0.33
CA VAL A 350 11.19 11.22 -1.00
C VAL A 350 10.91 12.72 -0.99
N GLU A 351 11.98 13.50 -1.11
CA GLU A 351 11.89 14.96 -1.07
C GLU A 351 11.08 15.46 -2.27
N ASN A 352 10.15 16.39 -2.05
CA ASN A 352 9.22 16.90 -3.07
C ASN A 352 8.32 15.82 -3.75
N GLY A 353 8.21 14.63 -3.16
CA GLY A 353 7.47 13.50 -3.74
C GLY A 353 5.95 13.73 -3.90
N VAL A 354 5.33 14.65 -3.14
CA VAL A 354 3.87 14.86 -3.15
C VAL A 354 3.39 15.35 -4.52
N ALA A 355 4.12 16.31 -5.12
CA ALA A 355 3.77 16.84 -6.43
C ALA A 355 3.95 15.79 -7.53
N ALA A 356 5.09 15.09 -7.53
CA ALA A 356 5.38 14.01 -8.48
C ALA A 356 4.32 12.89 -8.42
N GLN A 357 3.95 12.46 -7.21
CA GLN A 357 2.92 11.46 -7.00
C GLN A 357 1.54 11.93 -7.52
N ARG A 358 1.15 13.19 -7.25
CA ARG A 358 -0.11 13.76 -7.76
C ARG A 358 -0.15 13.82 -9.29
N SER A 359 0.92 14.27 -9.93
CA SER A 359 1.03 14.34 -11.39
C SER A 359 0.96 12.96 -12.03
N GLN A 360 1.66 11.98 -11.45
CA GLN A 360 1.61 10.61 -11.94
C GLN A 360 0.20 9.98 -11.81
N PHE A 361 -0.51 10.21 -10.70
CA PHE A 361 -1.91 9.76 -10.57
C PHE A 361 -2.88 10.47 -11.53
N ALA A 362 -2.62 11.73 -11.88
CA ALA A 362 -3.41 12.44 -12.89
C ALA A 362 -3.20 11.85 -14.30
N ALA A 363 -1.95 11.54 -14.67
CA ALA A 363 -1.61 10.93 -15.96
C ALA A 363 -2.29 9.56 -16.18
N PHE A 364 -2.53 8.78 -15.12
CA PHE A 364 -3.30 7.53 -15.22
C PHE A 364 -4.75 7.70 -15.64
N THR A 365 -5.29 8.90 -15.46
CA THR A 365 -6.65 9.21 -15.86
C THR A 365 -6.70 9.94 -17.20
N ASP A 366 -5.57 10.24 -17.84
CA ASP A 366 -5.49 10.89 -19.14
C ASP A 366 -5.26 9.85 -20.24
N ASP A 367 -6.24 9.71 -21.14
CA ASP A 367 -6.20 8.80 -22.29
C ASP A 367 -5.77 9.56 -23.57
N SER A 368 -5.03 10.67 -23.40
CA SER A 368 -4.52 11.48 -24.51
C SER A 368 -3.01 11.68 -24.43
N ASP A 369 -2.33 11.54 -25.58
CA ASP A 369 -1.07 12.23 -25.86
C ASP A 369 -1.36 13.75 -25.74
N ASN A 370 -1.39 14.28 -24.53
CA ASN A 370 -1.67 15.69 -24.28
C ASN A 370 -0.37 16.49 -24.45
N PRO A 371 -0.26 17.38 -25.45
CA PRO A 371 0.94 18.21 -25.64
C PRO A 371 1.13 19.29 -24.57
N ASP A 372 0.17 19.42 -23.63
CA ASP A 372 0.27 20.26 -22.43
C ASP A 372 0.58 19.43 -21.16
N ASP A 373 1.06 18.18 -21.29
CA ASP A 373 1.87 17.59 -20.22
C ASP A 373 2.93 18.64 -19.86
N GLU A 374 2.92 19.11 -18.60
CA GLU A 374 4.02 19.91 -18.11
C GLU A 374 5.29 19.20 -18.55
N ASP A 375 6.20 19.93 -19.20
CA ASP A 375 7.45 19.38 -19.65
C ASP A 375 8.21 18.90 -18.41
N LEU A 376 7.97 17.66 -18.00
CA LEU A 376 8.59 17.04 -16.82
C LEU A 376 10.09 16.84 -17.07
N SER A 377 10.61 17.22 -18.25
CA SER A 377 12.04 17.39 -18.48
C SER A 377 12.68 18.41 -17.53
N ASP A 378 11.87 19.32 -16.96
CA ASP A 378 12.33 20.34 -16.01
C ASP A 378 12.04 19.97 -14.54
N ALA A 379 11.48 18.77 -14.25
CA ALA A 379 11.31 18.30 -12.88
C ALA A 379 12.69 17.98 -12.27
N GLU A 380 12.97 18.49 -11.08
CA GLU A 380 14.20 18.15 -10.37
C GLU A 380 14.23 16.63 -10.08
N PRO A 381 15.39 15.97 -10.25
CA PRO A 381 15.52 14.55 -9.93
C PRO A 381 15.14 14.30 -8.46
N ALA A 382 14.47 13.18 -8.19
CA ALA A 382 14.10 12.83 -6.82
C ALA A 382 15.34 12.57 -5.96
N GLU A 383 15.31 13.10 -4.74
CA GLU A 383 16.22 12.75 -3.66
C GLU A 383 15.48 11.86 -2.66
N VAL A 384 16.04 10.68 -2.41
CA VAL A 384 15.52 9.71 -1.45
C VAL A 384 16.41 9.68 -0.22
N VAL A 385 15.80 9.81 0.95
CA VAL A 385 16.47 9.71 2.25
C VAL A 385 15.93 8.51 3.00
N ILE A 386 16.82 7.59 3.39
CA ILE A 386 16.47 6.47 4.25
C ILE A 386 16.83 6.80 5.69
N TYR A 387 15.83 6.68 6.55
CA TYR A 387 15.95 6.87 7.99
C TYR A 387 15.84 5.55 8.73
N ALA A 388 16.58 5.43 9.83
CA ALA A 388 16.48 4.33 10.78
C ALA A 388 15.97 4.83 12.15
N PRO A 389 15.25 3.99 12.91
CA PRO A 389 14.91 4.29 14.31
C PRO A 389 16.18 4.53 15.13
N ARG A 390 16.22 5.61 15.92
CA ARG A 390 17.30 5.82 16.90
C ARG A 390 17.30 4.70 17.95
N PRO A 391 18.48 4.19 18.34
CA PRO A 391 18.61 3.08 19.29
C PRO A 391 18.19 3.42 20.73
#